data_AF-A0A971AFD4-F1
#
_entry.id   AF-A0A971AFD4-F1
#
_cell.length_a   1.000
_cell.length_b   1.000
_cell.length_c   1.000
_cell.angle_alpha   90.00
_cell.angle_beta   90.00
_cell.angle_gamma   90.00
#
_symmetry.space_group_name_H-M   'P 1'
#
loop_
_entity.id
_entity.type
_entity.pdbx_description
1 polymer ?
#
loop_
_entity_poly.entity_id
_entity_poly.type
_entity_poly.pdbx_seq_one_letter_code
_entity_poly.pdbx_strand_id
1 'polypeptide(L)'
;MRAFPRLLAAIAGCWLPAAALGYSVMLHDRLPDVFLSYPELGLEARAAVPDAASLAHFREQIYRLLVSTEDAELRARFLRRYPSPADFSAVAFKELLGSAALMPTLGFDDYAAVAASLAESAELPPHYDPILPGQERSLLEWVRLGSSYPDLDRRNQNRWWVVDGELPRTADGNRIPFDPAILNMGQVEGLSGQAHAHYGLNDRPKSDDPAVLKSAPADFAVATSFEDEVLTFAPERAQAYGDLAILARHLGQPALAALYAGNGFHYLADLGNQIHTIQVGIYRFFVDATLQIWKLRVLCLWGLRCEPPGLKEVGLDIISNHHLWLEEYFRIAVQRALEGRPLHPLLADPVAIFAVDPQAYEEWRQLPADGPLMLELARRLIAHGNREGPVVYELARALTRGELRKAGVRLHFNEGADELVLSYLKPGARQEQMGAFLELQLKGLRRAATAMLVWWQANLAPGAEPDWRAARDRLLRQQLDELDAAEARRTRWIEQHGGLAPDTGS
;
A
#
# COMPACT_ATOMS: atom_id res chain seq x y z
N MET A 1 31.60 -0.05 35.17
CA MET A 1 30.13 0.06 35.35
C MET A 1 29.72 1.50 35.11
N ARG A 2 28.72 1.69 34.24
CA ARG A 2 27.91 2.90 34.00
C ARG A 2 28.60 4.10 33.33
N ALA A 3 28.59 4.08 32.00
CA ALA A 3 28.43 5.26 31.13
C ALA A 3 28.22 4.79 29.67
N PHE A 4 27.05 4.23 29.38
CA PHE A 4 26.60 3.89 28.02
C PHE A 4 25.06 3.96 27.99
N PRO A 5 24.52 5.18 28.07
CA PRO A 5 23.50 5.53 27.08
C PRO A 5 23.62 7.02 26.69
N ARG A 6 23.09 7.40 25.51
CA ARG A 6 23.05 8.75 24.90
C ARG A 6 24.02 9.02 23.74
N LEU A 7 24.24 8.02 22.89
CA LEU A 7 24.76 8.24 21.52
C LEU A 7 23.86 7.58 20.46
N LEU A 8 22.54 7.57 20.69
CA LEU A 8 21.54 7.01 19.77
C LEU A 8 20.47 8.03 19.33
N ALA A 9 20.59 9.31 19.72
CA ALA A 9 19.55 10.32 19.51
C ALA A 9 19.94 11.47 18.56
N ALA A 10 21.02 11.36 17.77
CA ALA A 10 21.53 12.50 16.99
C ALA A 10 21.92 12.19 15.52
N ILE A 11 21.33 11.15 14.91
CA ILE A 11 21.36 10.96 13.45
C ILE A 11 19.97 10.50 13.01
N ALA A 12 18.98 11.36 13.27
CA ALA A 12 17.64 11.24 12.73
C ALA A 12 17.48 12.35 11.69
N GLY A 13 17.83 12.06 10.45
CA GLY A 13 17.79 13.03 9.38
C GLY A 13 18.75 12.62 8.28
N CYS A 14 18.20 12.28 7.11
CA CYS A 14 18.87 11.68 5.95
C CYS A 14 19.11 10.17 6.09
N TRP A 15 19.09 9.49 4.94
CA TRP A 15 19.22 8.04 4.70
C TRP A 15 17.87 7.30 4.65
N LEU A 16 17.24 7.48 3.48
CA LEU A 16 15.93 6.99 3.05
C LEU A 16 16.01 5.50 2.67
N PRO A 17 15.08 4.63 3.09
CA PRO A 17 14.66 3.55 2.22
C PRO A 17 13.94 4.17 1.01
N ALA A 18 14.54 4.04 -0.16
CA ALA A 18 13.87 4.32 -1.42
C ALA A 18 12.96 3.13 -1.76
N ALA A 19 11.70 3.46 -2.08
CA ALA A 19 10.73 2.63 -2.79
C ALA A 19 10.43 1.23 -2.23
N ALA A 20 9.30 1.12 -1.53
CA ALA A 20 8.39 0.03 -1.79
C ALA A 20 7.16 0.66 -2.46
N LEU A 21 7.00 0.45 -3.76
CA LEU A 21 5.72 0.66 -4.42
C LEU A 21 5.00 -0.68 -4.39
N GLY A 22 3.69 -0.66 -4.56
CA GLY A 22 2.85 -1.81 -4.86
C GLY A 22 3.36 -2.73 -5.96
N TYR A 23 2.42 -3.48 -6.52
CA TYR A 23 2.56 -3.67 -7.96
C TYR A 23 2.70 -2.30 -8.66
N SER A 24 3.42 -2.22 -9.79
CA SER A 24 3.50 -0.94 -10.51
C SER A 24 2.10 -0.42 -10.86
N VAL A 25 1.93 0.91 -10.99
CA VAL A 25 0.67 1.54 -11.44
C VAL A 25 0.05 0.83 -12.65
N MET A 26 0.87 0.40 -13.62
CA MET A 26 0.42 -0.36 -14.79
C MET A 26 -0.26 -1.69 -14.40
N LEU A 27 0.31 -2.43 -13.46
CA LEU A 27 -0.30 -3.70 -13.03
C LEU A 27 -1.60 -3.45 -12.27
N HIS A 28 -1.70 -2.39 -11.46
CA HIS A 28 -2.96 -2.01 -10.82
C HIS A 28 -4.04 -1.59 -11.83
N ASP A 29 -3.66 -0.90 -12.91
CA ASP A 29 -4.57 -0.54 -14.01
C ASP A 29 -5.07 -1.77 -14.77
N ARG A 30 -4.19 -2.74 -14.99
CA ARG A 30 -4.48 -3.89 -15.86
C ARG A 30 -5.06 -5.10 -15.11
N LEU A 31 -4.86 -5.22 -13.80
CA LEU A 31 -5.38 -6.34 -13.01
C LEU A 31 -6.91 -6.48 -13.07
N PRO A 32 -7.71 -5.38 -13.07
CA PRO A 32 -9.16 -5.45 -13.31
C PRO A 32 -9.57 -6.09 -14.65
N ASP A 33 -8.65 -6.31 -15.60
CA ASP A 33 -8.96 -7.02 -16.85
C ASP A 33 -9.42 -8.46 -16.62
N VAL A 34 -9.19 -9.03 -15.43
CA VAL A 34 -9.82 -10.30 -15.02
C VAL A 34 -11.34 -10.30 -15.28
N PHE A 35 -12.01 -9.16 -15.05
CA PHE A 35 -13.45 -9.01 -15.21
C PHE A 35 -13.92 -9.12 -16.66
N LEU A 36 -13.05 -8.89 -17.64
CA LEU A 36 -13.40 -9.03 -19.07
C LEU A 36 -13.78 -10.48 -19.44
N SER A 37 -13.34 -11.45 -18.64
CA SER A 37 -13.71 -12.86 -18.81
C SER A 37 -15.09 -13.21 -18.23
N TYR A 38 -15.75 -12.26 -17.56
CA TYR A 38 -17.00 -12.45 -16.81
C TYR A 38 -18.01 -11.33 -17.13
N PRO A 39 -18.52 -11.27 -18.38
CA PRO A 39 -19.43 -10.20 -18.81
C PRO A 39 -20.74 -10.15 -18.01
N GLU A 40 -21.15 -11.24 -17.36
CA GLU A 40 -22.33 -11.30 -16.49
C GLU A 40 -22.22 -10.41 -15.24
N LEU A 41 -21.03 -9.91 -14.92
CA LEU A 41 -20.80 -9.04 -13.76
C LEU A 41 -21.21 -7.57 -13.99
N GLY A 42 -21.66 -7.21 -15.20
CA GLY A 42 -22.27 -5.91 -15.50
C GLY A 42 -21.30 -4.73 -15.48
N LEU A 43 -19.99 -4.94 -15.62
CA LEU A 43 -19.00 -3.85 -15.57
C LEU A 43 -19.00 -2.95 -16.83
N GLU A 44 -19.68 -3.37 -17.89
CA GLU A 44 -19.92 -2.57 -19.10
C GLU A 44 -20.94 -1.44 -18.89
N ALA A 45 -21.74 -1.53 -17.81
CA ALA A 45 -22.66 -0.46 -17.42
C ALA A 45 -21.88 0.86 -17.26
N ARG A 46 -22.48 1.95 -17.71
CA ARG A 46 -21.85 3.28 -17.67
C ARG A 46 -22.42 4.10 -16.54
N ALA A 47 -21.54 4.84 -15.86
CA ALA A 47 -21.91 5.80 -14.84
C ALA A 47 -20.92 6.97 -14.86
N ALA A 48 -21.38 8.14 -14.45
CA ALA A 48 -20.52 9.30 -14.22
C ALA A 48 -20.25 9.47 -12.73
N VAL A 49 -19.06 9.97 -12.40
CA VAL A 49 -18.79 10.46 -11.04
C VAL A 49 -19.55 11.76 -10.78
N PRO A 50 -19.95 12.02 -9.52
CA PRO A 50 -20.61 13.27 -9.14
C PRO A 50 -19.71 14.49 -9.34
N ASP A 51 -20.28 15.69 -9.42
CA ASP A 51 -19.53 16.94 -9.28
C ASP A 51 -19.14 17.22 -7.82
N ALA A 52 -18.37 18.30 -7.56
CA ALA A 52 -17.89 18.62 -6.22
C ALA A 52 -19.02 18.84 -5.19
N ALA A 53 -20.11 19.50 -5.60
CA ALA A 53 -21.27 19.73 -4.75
C ALA A 53 -21.98 18.41 -4.39
N SER A 54 -22.15 17.53 -5.38
CA SER A 54 -22.74 16.21 -5.22
C SER A 54 -21.84 15.27 -4.42
N LEU A 55 -20.51 15.44 -4.49
CA LEU A 55 -19.56 14.70 -3.65
C LEU A 55 -19.63 15.14 -2.18
N ALA A 56 -19.80 16.44 -1.93
CA ALA A 56 -20.08 16.93 -0.58
C ALA A 56 -21.43 16.42 -0.04
N HIS A 57 -22.45 16.35 -0.90
CA HIS A 57 -23.74 15.74 -0.53
C HIS A 57 -23.62 14.25 -0.23
N PHE A 58 -22.87 13.50 -1.05
CA PHE A 58 -22.57 12.09 -0.80
C PHE A 58 -21.91 11.89 0.56
N ARG A 59 -20.92 12.72 0.92
CA ARG A 59 -20.28 12.68 2.23
C ARG A 59 -21.27 12.94 3.38
N GLU A 60 -22.19 13.89 3.22
CA GLU A 60 -23.27 14.12 4.19
C GLU A 60 -24.19 12.89 4.31
N GLN A 61 -24.51 12.22 3.21
CA GLN A 61 -25.29 10.98 3.24
C GLN A 61 -24.54 9.86 3.98
N ILE A 62 -23.23 9.71 3.75
CA ILE A 62 -22.39 8.77 4.51
C ILE A 62 -22.41 9.11 6.00
N TYR A 63 -22.24 10.37 6.38
CA TYR A 63 -22.36 10.80 7.79
C TYR A 63 -23.70 10.35 8.40
N ARG A 64 -24.82 10.61 7.72
CA ARG A 64 -26.15 10.20 8.19
C ARG A 64 -26.27 8.69 8.32
N LEU A 65 -25.70 7.92 7.39
CA LEU A 65 -25.63 6.47 7.50
C LEU A 65 -24.84 6.06 8.74
N LEU A 66 -23.63 6.57 8.96
CA LEU A 66 -22.81 6.21 10.12
C LEU A 66 -23.50 6.54 11.45
N VAL A 67 -24.16 7.69 11.56
CA VAL A 67 -24.95 8.07 12.75
C VAL A 67 -26.17 7.16 12.95
N SER A 68 -26.71 6.54 11.90
CA SER A 68 -27.86 5.64 11.98
C SER A 68 -27.55 4.25 12.55
N THR A 69 -26.32 3.98 12.97
CA THR A 69 -25.96 2.71 13.64
C THR A 69 -26.86 2.44 14.85
N GLU A 70 -27.26 1.18 15.03
CA GLU A 70 -28.05 0.75 16.18
C GLU A 70 -27.19 0.64 17.45
N ASP A 71 -25.87 0.47 17.28
CA ASP A 71 -24.89 0.45 18.37
C ASP A 71 -24.74 1.86 18.97
N ALA A 72 -25.36 2.07 20.12
CA ALA A 72 -25.37 3.36 20.81
C ALA A 72 -23.95 3.81 21.22
N GLU A 73 -23.05 2.87 21.51
CA GLU A 73 -21.67 3.19 21.89
C GLU A 73 -20.87 3.66 20.69
N LEU A 74 -20.96 2.95 19.55
CA LEU A 74 -20.32 3.38 18.30
C LEU A 74 -20.86 4.74 17.84
N ARG A 75 -22.18 4.94 17.91
CA ARG A 75 -22.81 6.22 17.58
C ARG A 75 -22.26 7.33 18.46
N ALA A 76 -22.16 7.11 19.77
CA ALA A 76 -21.62 8.10 20.69
C ALA A 76 -20.12 8.38 20.44
N ARG A 77 -19.30 7.35 20.14
CA ARG A 77 -17.89 7.51 19.78
C ARG A 77 -17.73 8.36 18.52
N PHE A 78 -18.54 8.10 17.49
CA PHE A 78 -18.53 8.87 16.25
C PHE A 78 -18.95 10.32 16.46
N LEU A 79 -20.08 10.55 17.15
CA LEU A 79 -20.60 11.90 17.40
C LEU A 79 -19.70 12.73 18.34
N ARG A 80 -18.88 12.11 19.18
CA ARG A 80 -17.86 12.85 19.95
C ARG A 80 -16.77 13.44 19.06
N ARG A 81 -16.43 12.77 17.96
CA ARG A 81 -15.43 13.22 16.97
C ARG A 81 -16.03 14.17 15.96
N TYR A 82 -17.24 13.87 15.49
CA TYR A 82 -17.94 14.61 14.45
C TYR A 82 -19.37 14.92 14.93
N PRO A 83 -19.57 15.99 15.73
CA PRO A 83 -20.87 16.29 16.34
C PRO A 83 -21.98 16.61 15.34
N SER A 84 -21.62 17.16 14.19
CA SER A 84 -22.54 17.54 13.12
C SER A 84 -22.01 17.15 11.74
N PRO A 85 -22.87 17.13 10.70
CA PRO A 85 -22.41 16.91 9.33
C PRO A 85 -21.36 17.93 8.85
N ALA A 86 -21.35 19.14 9.42
CA ALA A 86 -20.37 20.17 9.08
C ALA A 86 -18.96 19.83 9.60
N ASP A 87 -18.87 19.10 10.70
CA ASP A 87 -17.61 18.63 11.28
C ASP A 87 -17.02 17.44 10.51
N PHE A 88 -17.85 16.75 9.71
CA PHE A 88 -17.43 15.67 8.82
C PHE A 88 -17.04 16.20 7.44
N SER A 89 -15.98 17.01 7.42
CA SER A 89 -15.38 17.59 6.20
C SER A 89 -14.70 16.54 5.31
N ALA A 90 -14.23 16.93 4.11
CA ALA A 90 -13.43 16.03 3.26
C ALA A 90 -12.13 15.58 3.95
N VAL A 91 -11.52 16.48 4.74
CA VAL A 91 -10.34 16.19 5.57
C VAL A 91 -10.68 15.11 6.60
N ALA A 92 -11.74 15.32 7.39
CA ALA A 92 -12.19 14.36 8.40
C ALA A 92 -12.56 13.00 7.77
N PHE A 93 -13.17 13.00 6.59
CA PHE A 93 -13.52 11.78 5.89
C PHE A 93 -12.28 11.01 5.41
N LYS A 94 -11.25 11.70 4.90
CA LYS A 94 -9.97 11.07 4.54
C LYS A 94 -9.23 10.52 5.75
N GLU A 95 -9.22 11.25 6.87
CA GLU A 95 -8.64 10.76 8.14
C GLU A 95 -9.39 9.56 8.69
N LEU A 96 -10.73 9.57 8.62
CA LEU A 96 -11.54 8.40 8.98
C LEU A 96 -11.13 7.19 8.15
N LEU A 97 -10.71 7.35 6.90
CA LEU A 97 -10.25 6.29 6.00
C LEU A 97 -8.72 6.05 6.06
N GLY A 98 -8.02 6.64 7.05
CA GLY A 98 -6.56 6.47 7.25
C GLY A 98 -5.69 7.03 6.12
N SER A 99 -6.25 7.92 5.31
CA SER A 99 -5.61 8.60 4.16
C SER A 99 -5.04 9.96 4.57
N ALA A 100 -4.15 10.49 3.74
CA ALA A 100 -3.53 11.79 3.94
C ALA A 100 -4.58 12.91 3.85
N ALA A 101 -4.75 13.60 4.97
CA ALA A 101 -5.78 14.62 5.16
C ALA A 101 -5.68 15.79 4.17
N LEU A 102 -4.46 16.19 3.81
CA LEU A 102 -4.19 17.37 2.97
C LEU A 102 -4.02 17.06 1.48
N MET A 103 -3.90 15.80 1.09
CA MET A 103 -3.68 15.45 -0.31
C MET A 103 -5.00 15.41 -1.09
N PRO A 104 -5.10 16.03 -2.29
CA PRO A 104 -6.26 15.86 -3.16
C PRO A 104 -6.38 14.41 -3.58
N THR A 105 -7.49 13.76 -3.18
CA THR A 105 -7.69 12.32 -3.32
C THR A 105 -8.92 12.02 -4.18
N LEU A 106 -8.76 11.13 -5.17
CA LEU A 106 -9.85 10.77 -6.08
C LEU A 106 -10.99 10.07 -5.31
N GLY A 107 -12.20 10.61 -5.45
CA GLY A 107 -13.40 10.15 -4.76
C GLY A 107 -13.68 10.85 -3.42
N PHE A 108 -12.80 11.73 -2.95
CA PHE A 108 -13.01 12.50 -1.71
C PHE A 108 -13.02 14.01 -1.95
N ASP A 109 -12.16 14.47 -2.85
CA ASP A 109 -11.95 15.88 -3.15
C ASP A 109 -12.43 16.23 -4.57
N ASP A 110 -12.41 17.53 -4.86
CA ASP A 110 -12.72 18.07 -6.19
C ASP A 110 -11.80 17.47 -7.28
N TYR A 111 -12.39 17.03 -8.39
CA TYR A 111 -11.67 16.36 -9.47
C TYR A 111 -10.68 17.27 -10.20
N ALA A 112 -10.92 18.59 -10.25
CA ALA A 112 -9.96 19.53 -10.84
C ALA A 112 -8.74 19.71 -9.92
N ALA A 113 -8.94 19.74 -8.59
CA ALA A 113 -7.84 19.74 -7.63
C ALA A 113 -7.01 18.45 -7.71
N VAL A 114 -7.66 17.29 -7.86
CA VAL A 114 -6.98 16.00 -8.08
C VAL A 114 -6.22 16.00 -9.41
N ALA A 115 -6.81 16.49 -10.50
CA ALA A 115 -6.13 16.59 -11.78
C ALA A 115 -4.91 17.53 -11.73
N ALA A 116 -5.03 18.64 -11.00
CA ALA A 116 -3.94 19.59 -10.81
C ALA A 116 -2.78 18.98 -10.00
N SER A 117 -3.07 18.25 -8.92
CA SER A 117 -2.02 17.58 -8.13
C SER A 117 -1.29 16.50 -8.92
N LEU A 118 -1.97 15.88 -9.88
CA LEU A 118 -1.39 14.87 -10.76
C LEU A 118 -0.62 15.44 -11.94
N ALA A 119 -0.92 16.66 -12.41
CA ALA A 119 -0.13 17.32 -13.44
C ALA A 119 1.31 17.62 -12.98
N GLU A 120 1.53 17.66 -11.67
CA GLU A 120 2.85 17.73 -11.05
C GLU A 120 3.52 16.35 -10.92
N SER A 121 2.79 15.26 -11.11
CA SER A 121 3.27 13.88 -11.08
C SER A 121 3.63 13.41 -12.49
N ALA A 122 4.87 12.95 -12.68
CA ALA A 122 5.34 12.41 -13.95
C ALA A 122 4.73 11.04 -14.32
N GLU A 123 3.85 10.49 -13.48
CA GLU A 123 3.48 9.07 -13.47
C GLU A 123 2.08 8.76 -14.02
N LEU A 124 1.33 9.76 -14.51
CA LEU A 124 0.06 9.48 -15.18
C LEU A 124 0.32 8.72 -16.50
N PRO A 125 -0.20 7.48 -16.67
CA PRO A 125 -0.10 6.81 -17.94
C PRO A 125 -0.79 7.65 -19.04
N PRO A 126 -0.25 7.74 -20.27
CA PRO A 126 -0.73 8.65 -21.32
C PRO A 126 -2.20 8.49 -21.75
N HIS A 127 -2.89 7.43 -21.31
CA HIS A 127 -4.27 7.11 -21.66
C HIS A 127 -5.29 7.48 -20.57
N TYR A 128 -4.86 8.09 -19.47
CA TYR A 128 -5.77 8.64 -18.47
C TYR A 128 -6.18 10.06 -18.84
N ASP A 129 -7.27 10.18 -19.61
CA ASP A 129 -7.92 11.47 -19.83
C ASP A 129 -8.32 12.10 -18.48
N PRO A 130 -8.22 13.44 -18.34
CA PRO A 130 -8.68 14.14 -17.15
C PRO A 130 -10.08 13.68 -16.73
N ILE A 131 -10.26 13.46 -15.42
CA ILE A 131 -11.55 13.03 -14.89
C ILE A 131 -12.45 14.26 -14.82
N LEU A 132 -13.41 14.34 -15.74
CA LEU A 132 -14.39 15.42 -15.78
C LEU A 132 -15.70 14.95 -15.13
N PRO A 133 -16.29 15.74 -14.21
CA PRO A 133 -17.62 15.46 -13.68
C PRO A 133 -18.65 15.31 -14.80
N GLY A 134 -19.58 14.36 -14.65
CA GLY A 134 -20.61 14.09 -15.66
C GLY A 134 -20.14 13.31 -16.88
N GLN A 135 -18.83 13.05 -17.04
CA GLN A 135 -18.33 12.14 -18.07
C GLN A 135 -18.62 10.70 -17.67
N GLU A 136 -19.49 10.03 -18.43
CA GLU A 136 -19.76 8.61 -18.24
C GLU A 136 -18.56 7.75 -18.65
N ARG A 137 -18.23 6.79 -17.80
CA ARG A 137 -17.27 5.70 -18.06
C ARG A 137 -17.91 4.37 -17.67
N SER A 138 -17.44 3.27 -18.24
CA SER A 138 -17.81 1.93 -17.78
C SER A 138 -17.42 1.74 -16.31
N LEU A 139 -18.13 0.89 -15.58
CA LEU A 139 -17.74 0.55 -14.20
C LEU A 139 -16.35 -0.07 -14.16
N LEU A 140 -15.95 -0.84 -15.19
CA LEU A 140 -14.58 -1.35 -15.30
C LEU A 140 -13.54 -0.22 -15.31
N GLU A 141 -13.77 0.84 -16.08
CA GLU A 141 -12.87 2.00 -16.11
C GLU A 141 -12.78 2.69 -14.74
N TRP A 142 -13.89 2.78 -13.99
CA TRP A 142 -13.87 3.29 -12.62
C TRP A 142 -13.11 2.37 -11.66
N VAL A 143 -13.21 1.05 -11.83
CA VAL A 143 -12.42 0.09 -11.05
C VAL A 143 -10.92 0.25 -11.36
N ARG A 144 -10.53 0.39 -12.63
CA ARG A 144 -9.12 0.63 -13.02
C ARG A 144 -8.56 1.92 -12.41
N LEU A 145 -9.34 3.00 -12.50
CA LEU A 145 -9.04 4.28 -11.86
C LEU A 145 -8.83 4.12 -10.36
N GLY A 146 -9.79 3.51 -9.67
CA GLY A 146 -9.70 3.29 -8.22
C GLY A 146 -8.53 2.38 -7.83
N SER A 147 -8.21 1.39 -8.66
CA SER A 147 -7.10 0.48 -8.39
C SER A 147 -5.73 1.15 -8.57
N SER A 148 -5.62 2.16 -9.43
CA SER A 148 -4.33 2.78 -9.78
C SER A 148 -4.04 4.08 -9.01
N TYR A 149 -5.08 4.84 -8.69
CA TYR A 149 -4.93 6.16 -8.07
C TYR A 149 -4.30 6.18 -6.67
N PRO A 150 -4.43 5.16 -5.81
CA PRO A 150 -3.76 5.17 -4.51
C PRO A 150 -2.23 5.33 -4.57
N ASP A 151 -1.59 4.95 -5.68
CA ASP A 151 -0.17 5.24 -5.94
C ASP A 151 0.06 6.67 -6.43
N LEU A 152 -0.88 7.18 -7.23
CA LEU A 152 -0.73 8.43 -7.99
C LEU A 152 -1.13 9.68 -7.18
N ASP A 153 -2.16 9.60 -6.36
CA ASP A 153 -2.75 10.75 -5.67
C ASP A 153 -2.17 11.00 -4.27
N ARG A 154 -1.14 10.25 -3.91
CA ARG A 154 -0.35 10.42 -2.68
C ARG A 154 -1.18 10.30 -1.40
N ARG A 155 -2.40 9.73 -1.44
CA ARG A 155 -3.24 9.51 -0.25
C ARG A 155 -2.55 8.67 0.84
N ASN A 156 -1.62 7.82 0.45
CA ASN A 156 -0.85 6.98 1.37
C ASN A 156 0.51 7.60 1.75
N GLN A 157 0.81 8.81 1.28
CA GLN A 157 2.03 9.57 1.57
C GLN A 157 1.71 10.78 2.45
N ASN A 158 2.69 11.29 3.19
CA ASN A 158 2.57 12.55 3.93
C ASN A 158 1.38 12.58 4.91
N ARG A 159 1.13 11.46 5.59
CA ARG A 159 0.03 11.30 6.55
C ARG A 159 0.37 11.98 7.88
N TRP A 160 0.37 13.30 7.84
CA TRP A 160 0.58 14.18 8.98
C TRP A 160 -0.72 14.38 9.77
N TRP A 161 -0.59 14.61 11.08
CA TRP A 161 -1.73 15.01 11.90
C TRP A 161 -2.10 16.45 11.59
N VAL A 162 -3.39 16.70 11.39
CA VAL A 162 -3.95 18.02 11.08
C VAL A 162 -4.93 18.42 12.17
N VAL A 163 -4.87 19.68 12.59
CA VAL A 163 -5.84 20.28 13.52
C VAL A 163 -6.29 21.61 12.91
N ASP A 164 -7.59 21.75 12.62
CA ASP A 164 -8.17 22.96 12.03
C ASP A 164 -7.47 23.46 10.76
N GLY A 165 -6.94 22.53 9.96
CA GLY A 165 -6.19 22.82 8.73
C GLY A 165 -4.70 23.10 8.93
N GLU A 166 -4.24 23.16 10.18
CA GLU A 166 -2.86 23.42 10.55
C GLU A 166 -2.07 22.13 10.82
N LEU A 167 -0.75 22.22 10.64
CA LEU A 167 0.20 21.14 10.91
C LEU A 167 0.95 21.43 12.23
N PRO A 168 0.39 21.03 13.38
CA PRO A 168 1.02 21.27 14.66
C PRO A 168 2.40 20.61 14.75
N ARG A 169 3.24 21.20 15.59
CA ARG A 169 4.59 20.72 15.88
C ARG A 169 4.74 20.39 17.35
N THR A 170 5.66 19.47 17.64
CA THR A 170 6.13 19.22 18.99
C THR A 170 7.04 20.35 19.48
N ALA A 171 7.31 20.42 20.79
CA ALA A 171 8.11 21.48 21.40
C ALA A 171 9.56 21.53 20.87
N ASP A 172 10.10 20.42 20.41
CA ASP A 172 11.41 20.34 19.74
C ASP A 172 11.35 20.61 18.22
N GLY A 173 10.19 20.99 17.70
CA GLY A 173 9.99 21.45 16.32
C GLY A 173 9.60 20.36 15.31
N ASN A 174 9.47 19.10 15.73
CA ASN A 174 9.12 18.00 14.82
C ASN A 174 7.66 18.08 14.36
N ARG A 175 7.42 17.69 13.11
CA ARG A 175 6.05 17.46 12.61
C ARG A 175 5.47 16.20 13.27
N ILE A 176 4.17 16.22 13.50
CA ILE A 176 3.47 15.12 14.18
C ILE A 176 2.84 14.18 13.14
N PRO A 177 3.26 12.91 13.04
CA PRO A 177 2.58 11.92 12.21
C PRO A 177 1.12 11.76 12.63
N PHE A 178 0.23 11.49 11.68
CA PHE A 178 -1.16 11.11 12.00
C PHE A 178 -1.19 9.89 12.93
N ASP A 179 -0.33 8.92 12.60
CA ASP A 179 -0.02 7.75 13.41
C ASP A 179 1.52 7.56 13.48
N PRO A 180 2.15 7.71 14.65
CA PRO A 180 3.59 7.48 14.81
C PRO A 180 4.08 6.08 14.42
N ALA A 181 3.21 5.06 14.40
CA ALA A 181 3.59 3.71 13.96
C ALA A 181 4.09 3.68 12.50
N ILE A 182 3.70 4.66 11.67
CA ILE A 182 4.22 4.83 10.30
C ILE A 182 5.76 4.90 10.29
N LEU A 183 6.36 5.51 11.32
CA LEU A 183 7.81 5.67 11.41
C LEU A 183 8.56 4.35 11.56
N ASN A 184 7.89 3.27 11.98
CA ASN A 184 8.47 1.92 12.02
C ASN A 184 8.58 1.26 10.65
N MET A 185 7.89 1.81 9.64
CA MET A 185 8.04 1.46 8.23
C MET A 185 8.92 2.48 7.47
N GLY A 186 9.53 3.43 8.18
CA GLY A 186 10.49 4.40 7.64
C GLY A 186 10.16 5.83 8.07
N GLN A 187 9.48 6.58 7.20
CA GLN A 187 9.13 7.99 7.39
C GLN A 187 7.69 8.24 6.97
N VAL A 188 7.13 9.37 7.41
CA VAL A 188 5.75 9.76 7.06
C VAL A 188 5.62 10.16 5.58
N GLU A 189 6.68 10.72 5.01
CA GLU A 189 6.68 11.27 3.65
C GLU A 189 7.11 10.24 2.61
N GLY A 190 6.63 10.45 1.37
CA GLY A 190 6.99 9.62 0.22
C GLY A 190 6.65 8.13 0.39
N LEU A 191 7.46 7.28 -0.25
CA LEU A 191 7.21 5.84 -0.40
C LEU A 191 7.27 5.08 0.94
N SER A 192 8.01 5.57 1.93
CA SER A 192 8.01 4.97 3.27
C SER A 192 6.65 5.13 3.97
N GLY A 193 5.97 6.26 3.72
CA GLY A 193 4.60 6.47 4.19
C GLY A 193 3.63 5.47 3.57
N GLN A 194 3.84 5.11 2.29
CA GLN A 194 3.02 4.14 1.57
C GLN A 194 3.18 2.72 2.12
N ALA A 195 4.40 2.30 2.46
CA ALA A 195 4.65 0.95 2.97
C ALA A 195 3.80 0.59 4.20
N HIS A 196 3.54 1.54 5.11
CA HIS A 196 2.65 1.34 6.25
C HIS A 196 1.18 1.09 5.85
N ALA A 197 0.72 1.63 4.72
CA ALA A 197 -0.62 1.39 4.19
C ALA A 197 -0.71 0.15 3.27
N HIS A 198 0.35 -0.19 2.54
CA HIS A 198 0.35 -1.21 1.49
C HIS A 198 0.81 -2.60 1.94
N TYR A 199 1.62 -2.69 2.98
CA TYR A 199 2.08 -3.98 3.46
C TYR A 199 0.97 -4.72 4.21
N GLY A 200 1.08 -6.05 4.19
CA GLY A 200 0.29 -6.96 5.01
C GLY A 200 1.19 -7.97 5.68
N LEU A 201 1.76 -7.61 6.82
CA LEU A 201 2.49 -8.57 7.63
C LEU A 201 1.51 -9.52 8.33
N ASN A 202 1.92 -10.75 8.63
CA ASN A 202 1.11 -11.63 9.47
C ASN A 202 0.92 -11.08 10.89
N ASP A 203 -0.02 -11.64 11.63
CA ASP A 203 -0.37 -11.28 13.01
C ASP A 203 0.51 -11.97 14.07
N ARG A 204 1.45 -12.82 13.66
CA ARG A 204 2.33 -13.52 14.61
C ARG A 204 3.31 -12.53 15.25
N PRO A 205 3.76 -12.79 16.49
CA PRO A 205 4.75 -11.94 17.16
C PRO A 205 5.99 -11.72 16.30
N LYS A 206 6.43 -10.46 16.21
CA LYS A 206 7.61 -10.08 15.42
C LYS A 206 8.89 -10.14 16.25
N SER A 207 10.00 -10.43 15.57
CA SER A 207 11.34 -10.44 16.17
C SER A 207 12.35 -9.74 15.27
N ASP A 208 13.30 -9.05 15.88
CA ASP A 208 14.46 -8.45 15.21
C ASP A 208 15.72 -9.34 15.29
N ASP A 209 15.59 -10.59 15.77
CA ASP A 209 16.69 -11.55 15.85
C ASP A 209 17.06 -12.07 14.45
N PRO A 210 18.32 -11.91 13.99
CA PRO A 210 18.77 -12.45 12.72
C PRO A 210 18.57 -13.97 12.56
N ALA A 211 18.49 -14.74 13.65
CA ALA A 211 18.16 -16.16 13.61
C ALA A 211 16.71 -16.42 13.18
N VAL A 212 15.78 -15.52 13.52
CA VAL A 212 14.39 -15.55 13.04
C VAL A 212 14.37 -15.21 11.55
N LEU A 213 15.10 -14.18 11.09
CA LEU A 213 15.22 -13.87 9.65
C LEU A 213 15.71 -15.07 8.82
N LYS A 214 16.52 -15.95 9.41
CA LYS A 214 17.04 -17.16 8.76
C LYS A 214 16.03 -18.30 8.68
N SER A 215 15.18 -18.46 9.69
CA SER A 215 14.32 -19.65 9.86
C SER A 215 12.83 -19.37 9.59
N ALA A 216 12.37 -18.16 9.90
CA ALA A 216 11.01 -17.69 9.70
C ALA A 216 11.02 -16.19 9.28
N PRO A 217 11.43 -15.86 8.03
CA PRO A 217 11.55 -14.48 7.56
C PRO A 217 10.27 -13.65 7.70
N ALA A 218 9.10 -14.30 7.62
CA ALA A 218 7.80 -13.67 7.78
C ALA A 218 7.53 -13.16 9.21
N ASP A 219 8.24 -13.69 10.20
CA ASP A 219 8.12 -13.28 11.61
C ASP A 219 9.21 -12.28 11.98
N PHE A 220 10.07 -11.90 11.03
CA PHE A 220 11.11 -10.92 11.24
C PHE A 220 10.61 -9.50 10.91
N ALA A 221 10.74 -8.59 11.86
CA ALA A 221 10.54 -7.17 11.62
C ALA A 221 11.37 -6.33 12.60
N VAL A 222 11.80 -5.15 12.15
CA VAL A 222 12.58 -4.18 12.91
C VAL A 222 11.78 -2.88 12.99
N ALA A 223 11.38 -2.52 14.21
CA ALA A 223 10.87 -1.18 14.51
C ALA A 223 12.05 -0.21 14.63
N THR A 224 12.03 0.90 13.89
CA THR A 224 13.21 1.76 13.76
C THR A 224 13.13 3.09 14.48
N SER A 225 11.92 3.58 14.73
CA SER A 225 11.72 5.01 14.96
C SER A 225 10.61 5.31 15.98
N PHE A 226 9.74 4.34 16.27
CA PHE A 226 8.71 4.43 17.30
C PHE A 226 8.76 3.16 18.16
N GLU A 227 8.46 3.28 19.45
CA GLU A 227 8.67 2.23 20.44
C GLU A 227 7.70 1.03 20.34
N ASP A 228 6.62 1.17 19.56
CA ASP A 228 5.65 0.09 19.34
C ASP A 228 6.13 -0.91 18.28
N GLU A 229 5.34 -1.97 18.11
CA GLU A 229 5.53 -2.96 17.05
C GLU A 229 5.40 -2.35 15.64
N VAL A 230 5.90 -3.10 14.64
CA VAL A 230 5.69 -2.74 13.23
C VAL A 230 4.25 -3.06 12.87
N LEU A 231 3.48 -2.02 12.51
CA LEU A 231 2.09 -2.13 12.08
C LEU A 231 1.96 -1.89 10.57
N THR A 232 1.03 -2.60 9.94
CA THR A 232 0.72 -2.47 8.52
C THR A 232 -0.78 -2.67 8.31
N PHE A 233 -1.38 -1.90 7.40
CA PHE A 233 -2.85 -1.75 7.35
C PHE A 233 -3.51 -2.14 6.02
N ALA A 234 -2.82 -2.79 5.08
CA ALA A 234 -3.45 -3.11 3.78
C ALA A 234 -4.74 -3.94 3.89
N PRO A 235 -4.84 -4.98 4.76
CA PRO A 235 -6.09 -5.71 4.94
C PRO A 235 -7.24 -4.82 5.44
N GLU A 236 -6.93 -3.95 6.39
CA GLU A 236 -7.86 -3.00 6.98
C GLU A 236 -8.32 -1.95 5.96
N ARG A 237 -7.40 -1.44 5.12
CA ARG A 237 -7.74 -0.51 4.03
C ARG A 237 -8.57 -1.17 2.95
N ALA A 238 -8.23 -2.40 2.54
CA ALA A 238 -9.03 -3.17 1.60
C ALA A 238 -10.48 -3.31 2.09
N GLN A 239 -10.65 -3.64 3.38
CA GLN A 239 -11.97 -3.76 4.01
C GLN A 239 -12.71 -2.43 4.10
N ALA A 240 -12.05 -1.37 4.54
CA ALA A 240 -12.68 -0.05 4.68
C ALA A 240 -13.20 0.48 3.33
N TYR A 241 -12.41 0.34 2.27
CA TYR A 241 -12.84 0.74 0.91
C TYR A 241 -13.91 -0.19 0.32
N GLY A 242 -13.85 -1.50 0.59
CA GLY A 242 -14.91 -2.44 0.23
C GLY A 242 -16.25 -2.09 0.90
N ASP A 243 -16.22 -1.74 2.19
CA ASP A 243 -17.43 -1.31 2.91
C ASP A 243 -17.97 0.01 2.37
N LEU A 244 -17.08 0.97 2.12
CA LEU A 244 -17.46 2.24 1.50
C LEU A 244 -18.06 2.05 0.10
N ALA A 245 -17.59 1.08 -0.68
CA ALA A 245 -18.17 0.72 -1.96
C ALA A 245 -19.59 0.16 -1.84
N ILE A 246 -19.86 -0.69 -0.84
CA ILE A 246 -21.20 -1.20 -0.54
C ILE A 246 -22.14 -0.04 -0.13
N LEU A 247 -21.66 0.88 0.70
CA LEU A 247 -22.45 2.06 1.10
C LEU A 247 -22.72 2.99 -0.10
N ALA A 248 -21.74 3.20 -0.97
CA ALA A 248 -21.93 3.98 -2.19
C ALA A 248 -22.97 3.33 -3.13
N ARG A 249 -22.93 2.01 -3.27
CA ARG A 249 -23.95 1.25 -4.01
C ARG A 249 -25.34 1.45 -3.39
N HIS A 250 -25.45 1.32 -2.07
CA HIS A 250 -26.71 1.50 -1.35
C HIS A 250 -27.31 2.91 -1.57
N LEU A 251 -26.46 3.93 -1.63
CA LEU A 251 -26.84 5.32 -1.90
C LEU A 251 -27.12 5.62 -3.39
N GLY A 252 -27.08 4.61 -4.27
CA GLY A 252 -27.35 4.77 -5.70
C GLY A 252 -26.22 5.47 -6.46
N GLN A 253 -24.97 5.33 -6.01
CA GLN A 253 -23.78 5.94 -6.61
C GLN A 253 -22.87 4.87 -7.25
N PRO A 254 -23.24 4.28 -8.41
CA PRO A 254 -22.53 3.14 -9.00
C PRO A 254 -21.09 3.47 -9.42
N ALA A 255 -20.82 4.69 -9.93
CA ALA A 255 -19.46 5.11 -10.26
C ALA A 255 -18.56 5.19 -9.02
N LEU A 256 -19.06 5.77 -7.92
CA LEU A 256 -18.33 5.80 -6.64
C LEU A 256 -18.17 4.39 -6.06
N ALA A 257 -19.18 3.53 -6.16
CA ALA A 257 -19.07 2.14 -5.70
C ALA A 257 -17.96 1.39 -6.43
N ALA A 258 -17.91 1.49 -7.76
CA ALA A 258 -16.84 0.90 -8.58
C ALA A 258 -15.46 1.50 -8.26
N LEU A 259 -15.39 2.83 -8.10
CA LEU A 259 -14.15 3.53 -7.72
C LEU A 259 -13.63 3.07 -6.34
N TYR A 260 -14.49 3.03 -5.33
CA TYR A 260 -14.09 2.58 -3.99
C TYR A 260 -13.76 1.09 -3.96
N ALA A 261 -14.45 0.25 -4.73
CA ALA A 261 -14.05 -1.15 -4.91
C ALA A 261 -12.66 -1.25 -5.51
N GLY A 262 -12.37 -0.46 -6.56
CA GLY A 262 -11.03 -0.31 -7.12
C GLY A 262 -9.99 0.08 -6.07
N ASN A 263 -10.28 1.09 -5.23
CA ASN A 263 -9.38 1.48 -4.14
C ASN A 263 -9.10 0.31 -3.18
N GLY A 264 -10.10 -0.52 -2.87
CA GLY A 264 -9.91 -1.73 -2.06
C GLY A 264 -9.08 -2.80 -2.77
N PHE A 265 -9.30 -2.97 -4.08
CA PHE A 265 -8.57 -3.90 -4.92
C PHE A 265 -7.09 -3.55 -5.08
N HIS A 266 -6.74 -2.26 -5.04
CA HIS A 266 -5.36 -1.82 -4.99
C HIS A 266 -4.58 -2.53 -3.86
N TYR A 267 -5.11 -2.49 -2.63
CA TYR A 267 -4.48 -3.15 -1.48
C TYR A 267 -4.46 -4.68 -1.63
N LEU A 268 -5.49 -5.30 -2.22
CA LEU A 268 -5.45 -6.74 -2.52
C LEU A 268 -4.37 -7.07 -3.57
N ALA A 269 -4.17 -6.21 -4.55
CA ALA A 269 -3.14 -6.36 -5.55
C ALA A 269 -1.74 -6.30 -4.91
N ASP A 270 -1.49 -5.33 -4.02
CA ASP A 270 -0.24 -5.26 -3.24
C ASP A 270 0.02 -6.52 -2.44
N LEU A 271 -1.00 -7.05 -1.77
CA LEU A 271 -0.88 -8.31 -1.04
C LEU A 271 -0.68 -9.54 -1.95
N GLY A 272 -1.06 -9.43 -3.22
CA GLY A 272 -0.72 -10.40 -4.27
C GLY A 272 0.78 -10.38 -4.61
N ASN A 273 1.44 -9.23 -4.50
CA ASN A 273 2.89 -9.12 -4.59
C ASN A 273 3.52 -9.66 -3.30
N GLN A 274 4.03 -10.88 -3.35
CA GLN A 274 4.40 -11.62 -2.14
C GLN A 274 5.47 -10.95 -1.27
N ILE A 275 6.27 -10.05 -1.82
CA ILE A 275 7.30 -9.33 -1.06
C ILE A 275 6.71 -8.24 -0.14
N HIS A 276 5.45 -7.86 -0.33
CA HIS A 276 4.72 -6.90 0.54
C HIS A 276 4.16 -7.54 1.80
N THR A 277 4.36 -8.85 1.95
CA THR A 277 3.92 -9.62 3.11
C THR A 277 5.03 -9.88 4.13
N ILE A 278 6.27 -9.42 3.83
CA ILE A 278 7.46 -9.56 4.68
C ILE A 278 8.27 -8.26 4.66
N GLN A 279 8.92 -7.87 5.76
CA GLN A 279 9.58 -6.56 5.83
C GLN A 279 10.99 -6.55 5.17
N VAL A 280 11.84 -7.54 5.45
CA VAL A 280 13.30 -7.50 5.16
C VAL A 280 13.74 -8.52 4.10
N GLY A 281 12.82 -9.37 3.64
CA GLY A 281 13.07 -10.34 2.57
C GLY A 281 13.77 -11.61 3.06
N ILE A 282 15.11 -11.64 3.07
CA ILE A 282 15.91 -12.86 3.31
C ILE A 282 17.19 -12.63 4.10
N TYR A 283 17.60 -13.64 4.89
CA TYR A 283 18.84 -13.61 5.67
C TYR A 283 20.10 -13.38 4.81
N ARG A 284 20.10 -13.79 3.53
CA ARG A 284 21.27 -13.56 2.66
C ARG A 284 21.56 -12.08 2.42
N PHE A 285 20.56 -11.20 2.48
CA PHE A 285 20.81 -9.76 2.41
C PHE A 285 21.57 -9.24 3.63
N PHE A 286 21.27 -9.76 4.83
CA PHE A 286 22.04 -9.46 6.03
C PHE A 286 23.51 -9.90 5.89
N VAL A 287 23.74 -11.09 5.32
CA VAL A 287 25.10 -11.59 5.04
C VAL A 287 25.81 -10.70 4.02
N ASP A 288 25.14 -10.35 2.92
CA ASP A 288 25.70 -9.47 1.89
C ASP A 288 26.07 -8.09 2.46
N ALA A 289 25.18 -7.48 3.26
CA ALA A 289 25.42 -6.21 3.92
C ALA A 289 26.63 -6.28 4.87
N THR A 290 26.71 -7.35 5.69
CA THR A 290 27.85 -7.60 6.58
C THR A 290 29.16 -7.69 5.80
N LEU A 291 29.19 -8.44 4.69
CA LEU A 291 30.37 -8.57 3.84
C LEU A 291 30.80 -7.23 3.22
N GLN A 292 29.84 -6.40 2.77
CA GLN A 292 30.14 -5.07 2.24
C GLN A 292 30.75 -4.16 3.30
N ILE A 293 30.25 -4.17 4.54
CA ILE A 293 30.81 -3.36 5.62
C ILE A 293 32.24 -3.79 5.92
N TRP A 294 32.51 -5.09 6.01
CA TRP A 294 33.87 -5.58 6.23
C TRP A 294 34.82 -5.10 5.12
N LYS A 295 34.38 -5.21 3.85
CA LYS A 295 35.13 -4.68 2.72
C LYS A 295 35.39 -3.17 2.86
N LEU A 296 34.38 -2.38 3.22
CA LEU A 296 34.50 -0.92 3.34
C LEU A 296 35.33 -0.50 4.54
N ARG A 297 35.25 -1.19 5.67
CA ARG A 297 36.13 -0.97 6.83
C ARG A 297 37.59 -1.16 6.44
N VAL A 298 37.90 -2.21 5.69
CA VAL A 298 39.26 -2.42 5.17
C VAL A 298 39.68 -1.29 4.23
N LEU A 299 38.83 -0.91 3.27
CA LEU A 299 39.12 0.15 2.30
C LEU A 299 39.25 1.55 2.93
N CYS A 300 38.46 1.83 3.96
CA CYS A 300 38.50 3.06 4.76
C CYS A 300 39.58 3.04 5.84
N LEU A 301 40.43 2.00 5.87
CA LEU A 301 41.46 1.81 6.90
C LEU A 301 40.88 1.97 8.31
N TRP A 302 39.74 1.31 8.58
CA TRP A 302 39.02 1.33 9.85
C TRP A 302 38.63 2.72 10.35
N GLY A 303 38.37 3.67 9.44
CA GLY A 303 37.98 5.03 9.78
C GLY A 303 39.08 6.08 9.52
N LEU A 304 40.31 5.65 9.23
CA LEU A 304 41.43 6.58 9.02
C LEU A 304 41.31 7.35 7.70
N ARG A 305 40.69 6.76 6.67
CA ARG A 305 40.53 7.38 5.34
C ARG A 305 39.12 7.93 5.08
N CYS A 306 38.11 7.26 5.62
CA CYS A 306 36.70 7.63 5.48
C CYS A 306 35.90 6.99 6.62
N GLU A 307 34.74 7.57 6.94
CA GLU A 307 33.79 6.92 7.84
C GLU A 307 33.05 5.80 7.08
N PRO A 308 33.10 4.53 7.53
CA PRO A 308 32.40 3.45 6.86
C PRO A 308 30.88 3.53 7.15
N PRO A 309 30.01 3.23 6.16
CA PRO A 309 28.57 3.25 6.35
C PRO A 309 28.11 2.19 7.36
N GLY A 310 26.92 2.42 7.94
CA GLY A 310 26.32 1.54 8.93
C GLY A 310 25.70 0.27 8.33
N LEU A 311 25.52 -0.78 9.14
CA LEU A 311 24.88 -2.03 8.69
C LEU A 311 23.43 -1.84 8.24
N LYS A 312 22.70 -1.00 8.97
CA LYS A 312 21.33 -0.65 8.63
C LYS A 312 21.25 0.03 7.26
N GLU A 313 22.11 1.00 7.00
CA GLU A 313 22.15 1.76 5.74
C GLU A 313 22.44 0.83 4.55
N VAL A 314 23.51 0.04 4.64
CA VAL A 314 23.87 -0.92 3.58
C VAL A 314 22.78 -1.99 3.40
N GLY A 315 22.19 -2.47 4.50
CA GLY A 315 21.10 -3.44 4.44
C GLY A 315 19.86 -2.90 3.73
N LEU A 316 19.44 -1.68 4.07
CA LEU A 316 18.31 -0.99 3.44
C LEU A 316 18.56 -0.80 1.93
N ASP A 317 19.75 -0.33 1.53
CA ASP A 317 20.10 -0.17 0.11
C ASP A 317 19.94 -1.50 -0.65
N ILE A 318 20.45 -2.61 -0.10
CA ILE A 318 20.37 -3.93 -0.74
C ILE A 318 18.92 -4.40 -0.88
N ILE A 319 18.11 -4.25 0.17
CA ILE A 319 16.71 -4.67 0.18
C ILE A 319 15.92 -3.83 -0.82
N SER A 320 16.02 -2.50 -0.73
CA SER A 320 15.38 -1.56 -1.66
C SER A 320 15.75 -1.86 -3.11
N ASN A 321 17.03 -2.10 -3.42
CA ASN A 321 17.46 -2.41 -4.78
C ASN A 321 16.82 -3.69 -5.33
N HIS A 322 16.70 -4.75 -4.52
CA HIS A 322 16.11 -6.01 -4.99
C HIS A 322 14.58 -5.93 -5.06
N HIS A 323 13.96 -5.24 -4.09
CA HIS A 323 12.52 -4.95 -4.08
C HIS A 323 12.13 -4.14 -5.32
N LEU A 324 12.82 -3.04 -5.58
CA LEU A 324 12.53 -2.22 -6.74
C LEU A 324 12.84 -2.95 -8.07
N TRP A 325 13.93 -3.74 -8.14
CA TRP A 325 14.24 -4.50 -9.35
C TRP A 325 13.18 -5.54 -9.70
N LEU A 326 12.64 -6.26 -8.71
CA LEU A 326 11.70 -7.34 -9.00
C LEU A 326 10.35 -6.81 -9.46
N GLU A 327 9.88 -5.70 -8.89
CA GLU A 327 8.64 -5.03 -9.28
C GLU A 327 8.75 -4.49 -10.71
N GLU A 328 9.83 -3.76 -10.99
CA GLU A 328 10.06 -3.20 -12.31
C GLU A 328 10.31 -4.27 -13.36
N TYR A 329 11.06 -5.32 -13.04
CA TYR A 329 11.27 -6.42 -13.98
C TYR A 329 9.94 -7.11 -14.32
N PHE A 330 9.10 -7.39 -13.33
CA PHE A 330 7.80 -8.02 -13.56
C PHE A 330 6.86 -7.11 -14.37
N ARG A 331 6.81 -5.81 -14.06
CA ARG A 331 6.11 -4.80 -14.86
C ARG A 331 6.56 -4.85 -16.32
N ILE A 332 7.86 -4.74 -16.58
CA ILE A 332 8.42 -4.75 -17.94
C ILE A 332 8.07 -6.04 -18.67
N ALA A 333 8.17 -7.18 -17.98
CA ALA A 333 7.87 -8.48 -18.57
C ALA A 333 6.40 -8.59 -19.00
N VAL A 334 5.47 -8.15 -18.15
CA VAL A 334 4.03 -8.12 -18.46
C VAL A 334 3.73 -7.10 -19.55
N GLN A 335 4.27 -5.88 -19.46
CA GLN A 335 4.06 -4.85 -20.47
C GLN A 335 4.51 -5.32 -21.85
N ARG A 336 5.73 -5.86 -21.96
CA ARG A 336 6.25 -6.37 -23.24
C ARG A 336 5.41 -7.54 -23.75
N ALA A 337 4.86 -8.37 -22.89
CA ALA A 337 3.92 -9.42 -23.28
C ALA A 337 2.61 -8.86 -23.86
N LEU A 338 2.03 -7.84 -23.23
CA LEU A 338 0.83 -7.15 -23.73
C LEU A 338 1.09 -6.46 -25.09
N GLU A 339 2.32 -6.01 -25.34
CA GLU A 339 2.77 -5.45 -26.62
C GLU A 339 3.12 -6.53 -27.67
N GLY A 340 2.90 -7.82 -27.38
CA GLY A 340 3.19 -8.93 -28.31
C GLY A 340 4.69 -9.30 -28.41
N ARG A 341 5.51 -8.88 -27.45
CA ARG A 341 6.96 -9.12 -27.38
C ARG A 341 7.38 -9.78 -26.05
N PRO A 342 6.79 -10.93 -25.66
CA PRO A 342 7.01 -11.51 -24.33
C PRO A 342 8.49 -11.82 -24.08
N LEU A 343 8.98 -11.48 -22.88
CA LEU A 343 10.35 -11.79 -22.45
C LEU A 343 10.56 -13.27 -22.09
N HIS A 344 9.47 -14.01 -21.87
CA HIS A 344 9.49 -15.41 -21.46
C HIS A 344 8.24 -16.15 -21.98
N PRO A 345 8.32 -17.44 -22.35
CA PRO A 345 7.16 -18.21 -22.86
C PRO A 345 5.95 -18.28 -21.92
N LEU A 346 6.16 -18.19 -20.60
CA LEU A 346 5.07 -18.15 -19.61
C LEU A 346 4.14 -16.94 -19.78
N LEU A 347 4.60 -15.89 -20.46
CA LEU A 347 3.86 -14.66 -20.71
C LEU A 347 3.34 -14.57 -22.16
N ALA A 348 3.40 -15.67 -22.92
CA ALA A 348 3.03 -15.66 -24.34
C ALA A 348 1.52 -15.46 -24.58
N ASP A 349 0.69 -15.76 -23.58
CA ASP A 349 -0.76 -15.53 -23.61
C ASP A 349 -1.13 -14.36 -22.68
N PRO A 350 -1.41 -13.16 -23.22
CA PRO A 350 -1.82 -12.00 -22.44
C PRO A 350 -3.09 -12.20 -21.63
N VAL A 351 -4.03 -13.04 -22.10
CA VAL A 351 -5.29 -13.31 -21.39
C VAL A 351 -5.01 -14.14 -20.14
N ALA A 352 -4.12 -15.13 -20.24
CA ALA A 352 -3.73 -15.96 -19.12
C ALA A 352 -2.96 -15.20 -18.02
N ILE A 353 -2.39 -14.02 -18.29
CA ILE A 353 -1.70 -13.21 -17.27
C ILE A 353 -2.67 -12.77 -16.18
N PHE A 354 -3.86 -12.27 -16.56
CA PHE A 354 -4.88 -11.73 -15.66
C PHE A 354 -6.02 -12.70 -15.37
N ALA A 355 -5.76 -14.01 -15.50
CA ALA A 355 -6.72 -15.05 -15.15
C ALA A 355 -6.87 -15.22 -13.62
N VAL A 356 -7.90 -15.92 -13.19
CA VAL A 356 -8.04 -16.35 -11.78
C VAL A 356 -7.16 -17.57 -11.49
N ASP A 357 -6.83 -17.76 -10.21
CA ASP A 357 -6.34 -19.03 -9.69
C ASP A 357 -7.56 -19.93 -9.40
N PRO A 358 -7.74 -21.05 -10.12
CA PRO A 358 -8.95 -21.86 -10.02
C PRO A 358 -9.11 -22.54 -8.66
N GLN A 359 -8.00 -22.89 -7.99
CA GLN A 359 -8.06 -23.50 -6.66
C GLN A 359 -8.47 -22.45 -5.62
N ALA A 360 -7.84 -21.28 -5.66
CA ALA A 360 -8.22 -20.17 -4.80
C ALA A 360 -9.67 -19.74 -5.04
N TYR A 361 -10.14 -19.72 -6.29
CA TYR A 361 -11.50 -19.33 -6.62
C TYR A 361 -12.53 -20.27 -5.99
N GLU A 362 -12.34 -21.59 -6.11
CA GLU A 362 -13.26 -22.56 -5.51
C GLU A 362 -13.28 -22.47 -3.99
N GLU A 363 -12.13 -22.24 -3.36
CA GLU A 363 -12.01 -22.13 -1.91
C GLU A 363 -12.62 -20.82 -1.39
N TRP A 364 -12.29 -19.69 -2.02
CA TRP A 364 -12.59 -18.36 -1.48
C TRP A 364 -14.00 -17.90 -1.77
N ARG A 365 -14.64 -18.39 -2.84
CA ARG A 365 -16.06 -18.11 -3.10
C ARG A 365 -17.01 -18.68 -2.05
N GLN A 366 -16.53 -19.61 -1.22
CA GLN A 366 -17.28 -20.21 -0.11
C GLN A 366 -17.19 -19.36 1.18
N LEU A 367 -16.41 -18.28 1.17
CA LEU A 367 -16.32 -17.36 2.31
C LEU A 367 -17.65 -16.62 2.50
N PRO A 368 -18.05 -16.34 3.75
CA PRO A 368 -19.27 -15.62 4.05
C PRO A 368 -19.21 -14.17 3.52
N ALA A 369 -20.15 -13.83 2.64
CA ALA A 369 -20.25 -12.51 2.00
C ALA A 369 -20.69 -11.39 2.97
N ASP A 370 -21.44 -11.74 4.01
CA ASP A 370 -21.92 -10.84 5.08
C ASP A 370 -20.82 -10.48 6.09
N GLY A 371 -19.76 -11.29 6.16
CA GLY A 371 -18.58 -11.07 6.98
C GLY A 371 -17.60 -10.01 6.42
N PRO A 372 -16.41 -9.86 7.04
CA PRO A 372 -15.35 -8.98 6.56
C PRO A 372 -14.61 -9.64 5.37
N LEU A 373 -15.29 -9.77 4.22
CA LEU A 373 -14.80 -10.56 3.09
C LEU A 373 -13.46 -10.05 2.52
N MET A 374 -13.28 -8.74 2.36
CA MET A 374 -12.00 -8.18 1.89
C MET A 374 -10.86 -8.51 2.85
N LEU A 375 -11.10 -8.39 4.15
CA LEU A 375 -10.12 -8.70 5.19
C LEU A 375 -9.70 -10.18 5.14
N GLU A 376 -10.66 -11.08 4.97
CA GLU A 376 -10.36 -12.51 4.89
C GLU A 376 -9.59 -12.86 3.61
N LEU A 377 -9.98 -12.28 2.46
CA LEU A 377 -9.24 -12.43 1.21
C LEU A 377 -7.80 -11.90 1.33
N ALA A 378 -7.63 -10.72 1.93
CA ALA A 378 -6.33 -10.15 2.25
C ALA A 378 -5.48 -11.09 3.12
N ARG A 379 -6.06 -11.69 4.17
CA ARG A 379 -5.38 -12.67 5.03
C ARG A 379 -4.93 -13.91 4.27
N ARG A 380 -5.72 -14.41 3.31
CA ARG A 380 -5.32 -15.54 2.45
C ARG A 380 -4.13 -15.18 1.57
N LEU A 381 -4.16 -13.99 0.95
CA LEU A 381 -3.03 -13.49 0.16
C LEU A 381 -1.76 -13.38 1.02
N ILE A 382 -1.87 -12.81 2.22
CA ILE A 382 -0.78 -12.73 3.20
C ILE A 382 -0.25 -14.12 3.56
N ALA A 383 -1.12 -15.10 3.83
CA ALA A 383 -0.72 -16.45 4.20
C ALA A 383 0.09 -17.16 3.08
N HIS A 384 -0.25 -16.89 1.81
CA HIS A 384 0.53 -17.34 0.66
C HIS A 384 1.85 -16.57 0.54
N GLY A 385 1.77 -15.24 0.57
CA GLY A 385 2.92 -14.34 0.43
C GLY A 385 4.00 -14.60 1.47
N ASN A 386 3.64 -14.84 2.74
CA ASN A 386 4.59 -15.13 3.81
C ASN A 386 5.50 -16.34 3.51
N ARG A 387 4.99 -17.32 2.75
CA ARG A 387 5.74 -18.53 2.38
C ARG A 387 6.56 -18.30 1.10
N GLU A 388 6.01 -17.55 0.16
CA GLU A 388 6.55 -17.38 -1.19
C GLU A 388 7.51 -16.18 -1.31
N GLY A 389 7.29 -15.10 -0.56
CA GLY A 389 8.06 -13.86 -0.59
C GLY A 389 9.57 -14.06 -0.38
N PRO A 390 10.03 -14.86 0.60
CA PRO A 390 11.45 -15.15 0.74
C PRO A 390 12.03 -15.88 -0.48
N VAL A 391 11.24 -16.76 -1.11
CA VAL A 391 11.64 -17.49 -2.33
C VAL A 391 11.77 -16.53 -3.52
N VAL A 392 10.85 -15.57 -3.65
CA VAL A 392 10.93 -14.51 -4.67
C VAL A 392 12.22 -13.72 -4.52
N TYR A 393 12.57 -13.29 -3.31
CA TYR A 393 13.83 -12.59 -3.05
C TYR A 393 15.07 -13.44 -3.33
N GLU A 394 15.05 -14.74 -2.99
CA GLU A 394 16.16 -15.64 -3.31
C GLU A 394 16.38 -15.78 -4.82
N LEU A 395 15.28 -15.91 -5.59
CA LEU A 395 15.34 -15.96 -7.05
C LEU A 395 15.83 -14.64 -7.62
N ALA A 396 15.30 -13.50 -7.17
CA ALA A 396 15.74 -12.18 -7.60
C ALA A 396 17.26 -11.99 -7.35
N ARG A 397 17.74 -12.29 -6.14
CA ARG A 397 19.17 -12.24 -5.80
C ARG A 397 20.02 -13.17 -6.68
N ALA A 398 19.48 -14.35 -7.03
CA ALA A 398 20.14 -15.29 -7.92
C ALA A 398 20.20 -14.79 -9.37
N LEU A 399 19.18 -14.08 -9.85
CA LEU A 399 19.09 -13.54 -11.20
C LEU A 399 19.88 -12.23 -11.39
N THR A 400 20.04 -11.42 -10.35
CA THR A 400 20.65 -10.08 -10.45
C THR A 400 22.16 -10.05 -10.20
N ARG A 401 22.85 -9.12 -10.87
CA ARG A 401 24.29 -8.91 -10.75
C ARG A 401 24.70 -8.43 -9.35
N GLY A 402 26.01 -8.48 -9.07
CA GLY A 402 26.58 -8.14 -7.76
C GLY A 402 26.49 -6.67 -7.38
N GLU A 403 26.27 -5.80 -8.36
CA GLU A 403 26.11 -4.36 -8.20
C GLU A 403 25.00 -4.02 -7.22
N LEU A 404 23.85 -4.70 -7.30
CA LEU A 404 22.70 -4.45 -6.41
C LEU A 404 22.95 -4.83 -4.95
N ARG A 405 24.11 -5.46 -4.66
CA ARG A 405 24.55 -5.88 -3.32
C ARG A 405 25.70 -5.01 -2.79
N LYS A 406 26.03 -3.89 -3.43
CA LYS A 406 27.12 -2.99 -3.02
C LYS A 406 26.55 -1.80 -2.25
N ALA A 407 27.27 -1.34 -1.23
CA ALA A 407 26.92 -0.11 -0.51
C ALA A 407 27.01 1.12 -1.43
N GLY A 408 26.11 2.08 -1.23
CA GLY A 408 26.09 3.33 -2.00
C GLY A 408 25.58 3.16 -3.44
N VAL A 409 25.13 1.96 -3.83
CA VAL A 409 24.34 1.76 -5.05
C VAL A 409 22.88 1.88 -4.65
N ARG A 410 22.20 2.89 -5.19
CA ARG A 410 20.76 3.09 -5.05
C ARG A 410 20.11 3.15 -6.41
N LEU A 411 19.13 2.29 -6.61
CA LEU A 411 18.27 2.34 -7.78
C LEU A 411 17.18 3.40 -7.56
N HIS A 412 17.06 4.30 -8.54
CA HIS A 412 15.98 5.27 -8.65
C HIS A 412 15.37 5.05 -10.04
N PHE A 413 14.35 4.19 -10.16
CA PHE A 413 13.81 3.83 -11.47
C PHE A 413 12.69 4.74 -11.97
N ASN A 414 12.24 5.72 -11.17
CA ASN A 414 11.36 6.78 -11.64
C ASN A 414 12.04 7.70 -12.69
N GLU A 415 13.34 7.49 -12.97
CA GLU A 415 14.15 8.24 -13.95
C GLU A 415 14.82 7.34 -15.03
N GLY A 416 14.59 6.03 -15.03
CA GLY A 416 15.37 5.06 -15.82
C GLY A 416 14.61 4.41 -16.98
N ALA A 417 15.27 4.24 -18.13
CA ALA A 417 14.75 3.42 -19.23
C ALA A 417 14.66 1.93 -18.82
N ASP A 418 13.64 1.20 -19.27
CA ASP A 418 13.46 -0.26 -19.05
C ASP A 418 14.75 -1.08 -19.24
N GLU A 419 15.58 -0.69 -20.21
CA GLU A 419 16.87 -1.33 -20.50
C GLU A 419 17.85 -1.30 -19.31
N LEU A 420 17.77 -0.29 -18.44
CA LEU A 420 18.57 -0.22 -17.23
C LEU A 420 18.19 -1.34 -16.25
N VAL A 421 16.89 -1.58 -16.03
CA VAL A 421 16.39 -2.67 -15.17
C VAL A 421 16.84 -4.02 -15.72
N LEU A 422 16.71 -4.22 -17.02
CA LEU A 422 17.16 -5.45 -17.71
C LEU A 422 18.68 -5.63 -17.65
N SER A 423 19.45 -4.54 -17.65
CA SER A 423 20.91 -4.59 -17.58
C SER A 423 21.44 -5.22 -16.28
N TYR A 424 20.66 -5.21 -15.20
CA TYR A 424 21.02 -5.82 -13.92
C TYR A 424 20.84 -7.34 -13.89
N LEU A 425 20.33 -7.96 -14.96
CA LEU A 425 20.36 -9.41 -15.10
C LEU A 425 21.80 -9.91 -15.24
N LYS A 426 22.10 -11.02 -14.56
CA LYS A 426 23.38 -11.74 -14.75
C LYS A 426 23.49 -12.24 -16.19
N PRO A 427 24.65 -12.08 -16.86
CA PRO A 427 24.90 -12.77 -18.12
C PRO A 427 24.69 -14.28 -17.96
N GLY A 428 23.89 -14.87 -18.85
CA GLY A 428 23.55 -16.30 -18.76
C GLY A 428 22.57 -16.66 -17.63
N ALA A 429 21.80 -15.70 -17.10
CA ALA A 429 20.69 -15.97 -16.20
C ALA A 429 19.83 -17.12 -16.76
N ARG A 430 19.65 -18.19 -15.97
CA ARG A 430 19.03 -19.42 -16.44
C ARG A 430 17.56 -19.18 -16.70
N GLN A 431 17.09 -19.55 -17.90
CA GLN A 431 15.68 -19.49 -18.28
C GLN A 431 14.79 -20.20 -17.26
N GLU A 432 15.24 -21.33 -16.69
CA GLU A 432 14.53 -22.04 -15.62
C GLU A 432 14.32 -21.19 -14.35
N GLN A 433 15.35 -20.47 -13.89
CA GLN A 433 15.25 -19.61 -12.69
C GLN A 433 14.34 -18.40 -12.96
N MET A 434 14.42 -17.85 -14.17
CA MET A 434 13.51 -16.79 -14.59
C MET A 434 12.06 -17.29 -14.68
N GLY A 435 11.87 -18.50 -15.21
CA GLY A 435 10.57 -19.17 -15.24
C GLY A 435 9.98 -19.36 -13.84
N ALA A 436 10.78 -19.84 -12.88
CA ALA A 436 10.35 -19.99 -11.49
C ALA A 436 9.98 -18.65 -10.83
N PHE A 437 10.75 -17.59 -11.11
CA PHE A 437 10.45 -16.24 -10.62
C PHE A 437 9.12 -15.74 -11.18
N LEU A 438 8.95 -15.78 -12.50
CA LEU A 438 7.72 -15.33 -13.17
C LEU A 438 6.50 -16.17 -12.79
N GLU A 439 6.67 -17.48 -12.60
CA GLU A 439 5.58 -18.36 -12.16
C GLU A 439 5.08 -17.97 -10.76
N LEU A 440 5.97 -17.66 -9.82
CA LEU A 440 5.57 -17.17 -8.50
C LEU A 440 4.87 -15.81 -8.60
N GLN A 441 5.42 -14.86 -9.35
CA GLN A 441 4.79 -13.55 -9.53
C GLN A 441 3.38 -13.66 -10.16
N LEU A 442 3.23 -14.51 -11.19
CA LEU A 442 1.93 -14.78 -11.81
C LEU A 442 0.94 -15.47 -10.83
N LYS A 443 1.41 -16.39 -9.98
CA LYS A 443 0.55 -17.00 -8.94
C LYS A 443 0.01 -15.93 -7.98
N GLY A 444 0.86 -15.00 -7.55
CA GLY A 444 0.46 -13.86 -6.73
C GLY A 444 -0.60 -12.99 -7.41
N LEU A 445 -0.32 -12.59 -8.65
CA LEU A 445 -1.21 -11.76 -9.47
C LEU A 445 -2.59 -12.41 -9.68
N ARG A 446 -2.61 -13.70 -10.05
CA ARG A 446 -3.86 -14.44 -10.29
C ARG A 446 -4.68 -14.65 -9.02
N ARG A 447 -4.03 -14.81 -7.87
CA ARG A 447 -4.72 -14.86 -6.57
C ARG A 447 -5.31 -13.49 -6.22
N ALA A 448 -4.60 -12.39 -6.44
CA ALA A 448 -5.20 -11.06 -6.27
C ALA A 448 -6.41 -10.84 -7.18
N ALA A 449 -6.30 -11.20 -8.47
CA ALA A 449 -7.41 -11.19 -9.43
C ALA A 449 -8.61 -12.03 -8.95
N THR A 450 -8.33 -13.19 -8.35
CA THR A 450 -9.35 -14.07 -7.76
C THR A 450 -10.07 -13.40 -6.59
N ALA A 451 -9.32 -12.75 -5.69
CA ALA A 451 -9.91 -12.03 -4.57
C ALA A 451 -10.81 -10.87 -5.03
N MET A 452 -10.36 -10.11 -6.04
CA MET A 452 -11.18 -9.06 -6.66
C MET A 452 -12.47 -9.62 -7.25
N LEU A 453 -12.38 -10.72 -7.98
CA LEU A 453 -13.53 -11.39 -8.59
C LEU A 453 -14.53 -11.87 -7.54
N VAL A 454 -14.06 -12.61 -6.53
CA VAL A 454 -14.90 -13.16 -5.45
C VAL A 454 -15.62 -12.04 -4.72
N TRP A 455 -14.91 -10.97 -4.37
CA TRP A 455 -15.53 -9.85 -3.66
C TRP A 455 -16.57 -9.12 -4.52
N TRP A 456 -16.27 -8.86 -5.81
CA TRP A 456 -17.22 -8.22 -6.72
C TRP A 456 -18.48 -9.05 -6.91
N GLN A 457 -18.34 -10.36 -7.15
CA GLN A 457 -19.46 -11.30 -7.28
C GLN A 457 -20.39 -11.27 -6.06
N ALA A 458 -19.81 -11.22 -4.87
CA ALA A 458 -20.58 -11.19 -3.62
C ALA A 458 -21.28 -9.85 -3.34
N ASN A 459 -20.73 -8.72 -3.81
CA ASN A 459 -21.12 -7.40 -3.31
C ASN A 459 -21.61 -6.40 -4.35
N LEU A 460 -21.12 -6.44 -5.60
CA LEU A 460 -21.41 -5.43 -6.62
C LEU A 460 -21.98 -6.01 -7.92
N ALA A 461 -21.90 -7.32 -8.15
CA ALA A 461 -22.50 -7.95 -9.32
C ALA A 461 -24.04 -7.77 -9.38
N PRO A 462 -24.63 -7.79 -10.59
CA PRO A 462 -26.08 -7.80 -10.76
C PRO A 462 -26.75 -8.89 -9.93
N GLY A 463 -27.76 -8.53 -9.14
CA GLY A 463 -28.48 -9.45 -8.26
C GLY A 463 -27.80 -9.78 -6.92
N ALA A 464 -26.58 -9.28 -6.67
CA ALA A 464 -26.00 -9.34 -5.33
C ALA A 464 -26.76 -8.38 -4.39
N GLU A 465 -27.04 -8.82 -3.16
CA GLU A 465 -27.77 -8.04 -2.15
C GLU A 465 -26.90 -7.92 -0.89
N PRO A 466 -25.82 -7.11 -0.92
CA PRO A 466 -24.92 -6.97 0.22
C PRO A 466 -25.63 -6.32 1.41
N ASP A 467 -25.33 -6.79 2.62
CA ASP A 467 -25.83 -6.16 3.85
C ASP A 467 -25.08 -4.84 4.11
N TRP A 468 -25.66 -3.74 3.64
CA TRP A 468 -25.10 -2.41 3.85
C TRP A 468 -25.09 -1.96 5.31
N ARG A 469 -25.96 -2.51 6.18
CA ARG A 469 -25.95 -2.19 7.62
C ARG A 469 -24.75 -2.84 8.30
N ALA A 470 -24.49 -4.10 7.98
CA ALA A 470 -23.29 -4.80 8.43
C ALA A 470 -22.02 -4.09 7.91
N ALA A 471 -21.99 -3.67 6.64
CA ALA A 471 -20.88 -2.89 6.08
C ALA A 471 -20.68 -1.54 6.81
N ARG A 472 -21.76 -0.80 7.07
CA ARG A 472 -21.73 0.44 7.86
C ARG A 472 -21.11 0.21 9.24
N ASP A 473 -21.63 -0.77 9.99
CA ASP A 473 -21.22 -0.98 11.38
C ASP A 473 -19.79 -1.51 11.47
N ARG A 474 -19.37 -2.33 10.51
CA ARG A 474 -17.98 -2.79 10.37
C ARG A 474 -17.03 -1.64 10.05
N LEU A 475 -17.33 -0.84 9.02
CA LEU A 475 -16.54 0.35 8.68
C LEU A 475 -16.40 1.27 9.88
N LEU A 476 -17.52 1.59 10.53
CA LEU A 476 -17.54 2.50 11.67
C LEU A 476 -16.71 1.99 12.84
N ARG A 477 -16.90 0.72 13.24
CA ARG A 477 -16.17 0.11 14.34
C ARG A 477 -14.67 0.09 14.06
N GLN A 478 -14.29 -0.46 12.91
CA GLN A 478 -12.89 -0.61 12.53
C GLN A 478 -12.17 0.75 12.49
N GLN A 479 -12.75 1.75 11.81
CA GLN A 479 -12.10 3.05 11.69
C GLN A 479 -12.05 3.81 13.02
N LEU A 480 -13.06 3.69 13.88
CA LEU A 480 -13.01 4.33 15.21
C LEU A 480 -11.96 3.68 16.12
N ASP A 481 -11.81 2.35 16.07
CA ASP A 481 -10.79 1.62 16.83
C ASP A 481 -9.37 1.99 16.36
N GLU A 482 -9.17 2.10 15.05
CA GLU A 482 -7.90 2.56 14.46
C GLU A 482 -7.57 4.02 14.83
N LEU A 483 -8.56 4.92 14.77
CA LEU A 483 -8.40 6.32 15.17
C LEU A 483 -8.04 6.44 16.66
N ASP A 484 -8.71 5.68 17.54
CA ASP A 484 -8.40 5.65 18.98
C ASP A 484 -6.96 5.18 19.21
N ALA A 485 -6.53 4.13 18.50
CA ALA A 485 -5.19 3.60 18.63
C ALA A 485 -4.11 4.58 18.10
N ALA A 486 -4.35 5.21 16.95
CA ALA A 486 -3.45 6.22 16.38
C ALA A 486 -3.35 7.46 17.29
N GLU A 487 -4.46 7.91 17.87
CA GLU A 487 -4.51 9.01 18.84
C GLU A 487 -3.75 8.69 20.12
N ALA A 488 -3.88 7.48 20.66
CA ALA A 488 -3.10 7.05 21.81
C ALA A 488 -1.59 7.06 21.53
N ARG A 489 -1.17 6.53 20.37
CA ARG A 489 0.25 6.56 19.95
C ARG A 489 0.74 8.00 19.75
N ARG A 490 -0.07 8.84 19.11
CA ARG A 490 0.25 10.25 18.86
C ARG A 490 0.41 11.05 20.15
N THR A 491 -0.44 10.84 21.14
CA THR A 491 -0.32 11.47 22.46
C THR A 491 1.01 11.12 23.12
N ARG A 492 1.40 9.84 23.14
CA ARG A 492 2.71 9.42 23.68
C ARG A 492 3.88 10.02 22.90
N TRP A 493 3.78 10.08 21.57
CA TRP A 493 4.77 10.72 20.72
C TRP A 493 4.95 12.20 21.07
N ILE A 494 3.86 12.95 21.20
CA ILE A 494 3.89 14.36 21.57
C ILE A 494 4.55 14.55 22.95
N GLU A 495 4.20 13.72 23.94
CA GLU A 495 4.80 13.76 25.29
C GLU A 495 6.31 13.48 25.27
N GLN A 496 6.75 12.49 24.49
CA GLN A 496 8.16 12.15 24.32
C GLN A 496 8.99 13.28 23.71
N HIS A 497 8.35 14.15 22.93
CA HIS A 497 8.97 15.29 22.25
C HIS A 497 8.68 16.63 22.96
N GLY A 498 8.39 16.57 24.26
CA GLY A 498 8.27 17.75 25.12
C GLY A 498 6.91 18.46 25.08
N GLY A 499 5.88 17.82 24.54
CA GLY A 499 4.55 18.39 24.37
C GLY A 499 4.36 19.09 23.03
N LEU A 500 3.22 19.74 22.86
CA LEU A 500 2.98 20.62 21.70
C LEU A 500 3.81 21.89 21.81
N ALA A 501 4.30 22.38 20.67
CA ALA A 501 4.88 23.71 20.62
C ALA A 501 3.83 24.74 21.09
N PRO A 502 4.23 25.75 21.89
CA PRO A 502 3.32 26.82 22.24
C PRO A 502 2.86 27.52 20.96
N ASP A 503 1.55 27.81 20.85
CA ASP A 503 0.99 28.59 19.75
C ASP A 503 1.72 29.91 19.64
N THR A 504 2.64 30.01 18.68
CA THR A 504 3.21 31.28 18.29
C THR A 504 2.19 31.95 17.39
N GLY A 505 1.13 32.51 17.99
CA GLY A 505 0.12 33.27 17.28
C GLY A 505 0.81 34.30 16.38
N SER A 506 0.68 34.11 15.07
CA SER A 506 1.14 35.02 14.03
C SER A 506 -0.04 35.70 13.37
#